data_AF-A0A1U8J736-F1
#
_entry.id   AF-A0A1U8J736-F1
#
_cell.length_a   1.000
_cell.length_b   1.000
_cell.length_c   1.000
_cell.angle_alpha   90.00
_cell.angle_beta   90.00
_cell.angle_gamma   90.00
#
_symmetry.space_group_name_H-M   'P 1'
#
loop_
_entity.id
_entity.type
_entity.pdbx_description
1 polymer ?
#
loop_
_entity_poly.entity_id
_entity_poly.type
_entity_poly.pdbx_seq_one_letter_code
_entity_poly.pdbx_strand_id
1 'polypeptide(L)'
;MRTCFEFEPDEVKLLIKVFQKPVVPVGLLPPSLQCHKTRIKEMINGCFLSHGGWSSIIEALKFGRALIVFSGASADQGLNARLLHGRKVGLEIERNETNGSFTSDLVAETIRQVMMEPKGEAIRANAWAMREIFDNEELSNNCLDGFTRFIEEFAPSGCHSQV
;
A
#
# COMPACT_ATOMS: atom_id res chain seq x y z
N MET A 1 -5.69 -10.08 -4.55
CA MET A 1 -5.71 -10.30 -6.01
C MET A 1 -5.07 -9.07 -6.64
N ARG A 2 -3.99 -9.22 -7.40
CA ARG A 2 -3.24 -8.11 -8.01
C ARG A 2 -3.56 -8.11 -9.51
N THR A 3 -4.48 -7.26 -9.94
CA THR A 3 -4.90 -7.16 -11.35
C THR A 3 -4.21 -5.96 -11.99
N CYS A 4 -3.38 -6.20 -13.02
CA CYS A 4 -2.74 -5.15 -13.82
C CYS A 4 -2.62 -5.54 -15.29
N PHE A 5 -2.50 -4.55 -16.17
CA PHE A 5 -2.39 -4.78 -17.62
C PHE A 5 -1.17 -5.62 -18.01
N GLU A 6 -0.11 -5.66 -17.20
CA GLU A 6 1.08 -6.46 -17.47
C GLU A 6 0.86 -7.96 -17.21
N PHE A 7 -0.06 -8.33 -16.31
CA PHE A 7 -0.29 -9.72 -15.91
C PHE A 7 -1.63 -10.30 -16.40
N GLU A 8 -2.67 -9.46 -16.54
CA GLU A 8 -4.02 -9.87 -16.98
C GLU A 8 -4.51 -8.94 -18.12
N PRO A 9 -3.82 -8.90 -19.27
CA PRO A 9 -4.10 -7.93 -20.34
C PRO A 9 -5.45 -8.16 -21.04
N ASP A 10 -5.95 -9.40 -21.08
CA ASP A 10 -7.12 -9.76 -21.89
C ASP A 10 -8.41 -9.66 -21.08
N GLU A 11 -8.36 -10.02 -19.80
CA GLU A 11 -9.44 -9.87 -18.83
C GLU A 11 -9.79 -8.39 -18.62
N VAL A 12 -8.76 -7.54 -18.44
CA VAL A 12 -8.97 -6.09 -18.24
C VAL A 12 -9.58 -5.46 -19.50
N LYS A 13 -9.15 -5.87 -20.70
CA LYS A 13 -9.76 -5.40 -21.96
C LYS A 13 -11.21 -5.87 -22.10
N LEU A 14 -11.51 -7.10 -21.68
CA LEU A 14 -12.88 -7.62 -21.70
C LEU A 14 -13.77 -6.81 -20.75
N LEU A 15 -13.28 -6.46 -19.56
CA LEU A 15 -14.00 -5.60 -18.61
C LEU A 15 -14.30 -4.22 -19.21
N ILE A 16 -13.36 -3.60 -19.93
CA ILE A 16 -13.60 -2.32 -20.63
C ILE A 16 -14.74 -2.45 -21.64
N LYS A 17 -14.76 -3.56 -22.41
CA LYS A 17 -15.82 -3.83 -23.39
C LYS A 17 -17.18 -4.07 -22.74
N VAL A 18 -17.22 -4.83 -21.65
CA VAL A 18 -18.46 -5.19 -20.94
C VAL A 18 -19.06 -3.99 -20.21
N PHE A 19 -18.24 -3.25 -19.47
CA PHE A 19 -18.73 -2.14 -18.64
C PHE A 19 -18.83 -0.81 -19.38
N GLN A 20 -18.39 -0.75 -20.64
CA GLN A 20 -18.38 0.46 -21.49
C GLN A 20 -17.80 1.70 -20.78
N LYS A 21 -16.83 1.46 -19.88
CA LYS A 21 -16.18 2.47 -19.06
C LYS A 21 -14.67 2.19 -19.02
N PRO A 22 -13.83 3.24 -18.90
CA PRO A 22 -12.41 3.04 -18.72
C PRO A 22 -12.15 2.26 -17.42
N VAL A 23 -11.46 1.13 -17.52
CA VAL A 23 -11.03 0.30 -16.39
C VAL A 23 -9.57 0.61 -16.11
N VAL A 24 -9.30 1.14 -14.92
CA VAL A 24 -7.93 1.39 -14.44
C VAL A 24 -7.59 0.27 -13.46
N PRO A 25 -6.67 -0.65 -13.79
CA PRO A 25 -6.26 -1.68 -12.86
C PRO A 25 -5.58 -1.04 -11.65
N VAL A 26 -6.15 -1.30 -10.48
CA VAL A 26 -5.69 -0.78 -9.21
C VAL A 26 -4.67 -1.77 -8.64
N GLY A 27 -3.39 -1.54 -8.98
CA GLY A 27 -2.29 -2.41 -8.56
C GLY A 27 -1.10 -2.33 -9.51
N LEU A 28 -0.49 -1.15 -9.64
CA LEU A 28 0.76 -1.02 -10.39
C LEU A 28 1.91 -1.56 -9.54
N LEU A 29 2.26 -2.84 -9.66
CA LEU A 29 3.63 -3.25 -9.34
C LEU A 29 4.53 -2.56 -10.37
N PRO A 30 5.63 -1.88 -9.98
CA PRO A 30 6.55 -1.38 -10.97
C PRO A 30 7.23 -2.56 -11.67
N PRO A 31 7.58 -2.45 -12.96
CA PRO A 31 8.48 -3.41 -13.59
C PRO A 31 9.80 -3.44 -12.82
N SER A 32 10.46 -4.60 -12.82
CA SER A 32 11.76 -4.83 -12.19
C SER A 32 12.74 -3.69 -12.44
N LEU A 33 13.48 -3.30 -11.39
CA LEU A 33 14.43 -2.18 -11.28
C LEU A 33 15.52 -2.19 -12.37
N GLN A 34 15.16 -1.83 -13.60
CA GLN A 34 16.10 -1.42 -14.65
C GLN A 34 15.43 -0.31 -15.47
N CYS A 35 15.46 0.93 -14.99
CA CYS A 35 15.06 2.04 -15.86
C CYS A 35 15.74 3.38 -15.56
N HIS A 36 16.16 4.03 -16.65
CA HIS A 36 16.84 5.31 -16.76
C HIS A 36 16.28 6.45 -15.89
N LYS A 37 17.19 7.35 -15.48
CA LYS A 37 16.99 8.52 -14.58
C LYS A 37 15.72 9.35 -14.83
N THR A 38 15.21 9.46 -16.06
CA THR A 38 14.00 10.23 -16.39
C THR A 38 12.71 9.58 -15.87
N ARG A 39 12.65 8.24 -15.82
CA ARG A 39 11.46 7.47 -15.36
C ARG A 39 11.39 7.35 -13.83
N ILE A 40 12.52 7.56 -13.15
CA ILE A 40 12.59 7.55 -11.67
C ILE A 40 11.74 8.68 -11.09
N LYS A 41 11.70 9.85 -11.72
CA LYS A 41 10.90 11.00 -11.23
C LYS A 41 9.39 10.73 -11.25
N GLU A 42 8.89 10.02 -12.27
CA GLU A 42 7.49 9.58 -12.34
C GLU A 42 7.17 8.46 -11.34
N MET A 43 8.13 7.53 -11.14
CA MET A 43 8.00 6.45 -10.16
C MET A 43 7.98 6.95 -8.71
N ILE A 44 8.80 7.97 -8.39
CA ILE A 44 8.84 8.65 -7.08
C ILE A 44 7.51 9.34 -6.78
N ASN A 45 6.76 9.75 -7.80
CA ASN A 45 5.49 10.44 -7.66
C ASN A 45 4.27 9.51 -7.65
N GLY A 46 4.44 8.19 -7.57
CA GLY A 46 3.34 7.22 -7.62
C GLY A 46 2.49 7.16 -6.34
N CYS A 47 1.18 6.92 -6.49
CA CYS A 47 0.30 6.52 -5.39
C CYS A 47 -0.09 5.04 -5.50
N PHE A 48 -0.48 4.45 -4.37
CA PHE A 48 -1.00 3.10 -4.28
C PHE A 48 -2.43 3.13 -3.73
N LEU A 49 -3.40 2.75 -4.57
CA LEU A 49 -4.79 2.62 -4.16
C LEU A 49 -5.02 1.21 -3.62
N SER A 50 -5.51 1.08 -2.39
CA SER A 50 -5.67 -0.19 -1.68
C SER A 50 -6.90 -0.21 -0.79
N HIS A 51 -7.38 -1.39 -0.41
CA HIS A 51 -8.43 -1.53 0.59
C HIS A 51 -7.95 -1.27 2.04
N GLY A 52 -6.65 -1.04 2.25
CA GLY A 52 -6.11 -0.68 3.58
C GLY A 52 -5.66 -1.87 4.44
N GLY A 53 -5.38 -3.03 3.83
CA GLY A 53 -4.74 -4.15 4.53
C GLY A 53 -3.25 -3.90 4.80
N TRP A 54 -2.76 -4.38 5.95
CA TRP A 54 -1.38 -4.15 6.41
C TRP A 54 -0.30 -4.58 5.41
N SER A 55 -0.45 -5.73 4.76
CA SER A 55 0.54 -6.21 3.77
C SER A 55 0.69 -5.21 2.62
N SER A 56 -0.42 -4.65 2.13
CA SER A 56 -0.41 -3.63 1.08
C SER A 56 0.17 -2.30 1.55
N ILE A 57 -0.07 -1.92 2.82
CA ILE A 57 0.50 -0.71 3.41
C ILE A 57 2.02 -0.83 3.48
N ILE A 58 2.52 -1.96 3.99
CA ILE A 58 3.96 -2.22 4.09
C ILE A 58 4.61 -2.21 2.70
N GLU A 59 4.01 -2.88 1.71
CA GLU A 59 4.52 -2.91 0.33
C GLU A 59 4.58 -1.50 -0.27
N ALA A 60 3.50 -0.70 -0.13
CA ALA A 60 3.47 0.66 -0.65
C ALA A 60 4.54 1.55 -0.01
N LEU A 61 4.69 1.50 1.31
CA LEU A 61 5.66 2.32 2.05
C LEU A 61 7.10 1.88 1.83
N LYS A 62 7.36 0.58 1.63
CA LYS A 62 8.67 0.07 1.21
C LYS A 62 9.15 0.72 -0.10
N PHE A 63 8.22 0.97 -1.03
CA PHE A 63 8.52 1.67 -2.28
C PHE A 63 8.29 3.19 -2.23
N GLY A 64 7.97 3.74 -1.06
CA GLY A 64 7.80 5.18 -0.85
C GLY A 64 6.55 5.79 -1.48
N ARG A 65 5.48 5.00 -1.65
CA ARG A 65 4.28 5.41 -2.37
C ARG A 65 3.21 5.94 -1.42
N ALA A 66 2.65 7.10 -1.76
CA ALA A 66 1.51 7.64 -1.04
C ALA A 66 0.31 6.71 -1.18
N LEU A 67 -0.42 6.48 -0.08
CA LEU A 67 -1.57 5.60 -0.09
C LEU A 67 -2.88 6.35 -0.36
N ILE A 68 -3.73 5.74 -1.16
CA ILE A 68 -5.15 6.11 -1.26
C ILE A 68 -5.91 4.88 -0.79
N VAL A 69 -6.78 5.03 0.20
CA VAL A 69 -7.41 3.91 0.87
C VAL A 69 -8.90 3.90 0.57
N PHE A 70 -9.36 2.76 0.09
CA PHE A 70 -10.75 2.43 -0.06
C PHE A 70 -11.15 1.46 1.06
N SER A 71 -11.27 1.97 2.28
CA SER A 71 -11.45 1.14 3.48
C SER A 71 -12.78 0.41 3.42
N GLY A 72 -12.81 -0.89 3.16
CA GLY A 72 -14.06 -1.68 3.16
C GLY A 72 -14.74 -1.68 4.54
N ALA A 73 -15.95 -2.23 4.62
CA ALA A 73 -16.65 -2.45 5.90
C ALA A 73 -16.06 -3.62 6.72
N SER A 74 -14.83 -4.05 6.45
CA SER A 74 -14.21 -5.23 7.05
C SER A 74 -13.02 -4.87 7.95
N ALA A 75 -13.05 -5.44 9.16
CA ALA A 75 -11.96 -5.46 10.13
C ALA A 75 -11.36 -4.08 10.47
N ASP A 76 -10.04 -3.98 10.43
CA ASP A 76 -9.20 -2.87 10.88
C ASP A 76 -8.94 -1.81 9.80
N GLN A 77 -9.48 -1.99 8.59
CA GLN A 77 -9.16 -1.13 7.43
C GLN A 77 -9.49 0.36 7.67
N GLY A 78 -10.60 0.67 8.34
CA GLY A 78 -10.94 2.05 8.71
C GLY A 78 -9.98 2.64 9.74
N LEU A 79 -9.48 1.83 10.69
CA LEU A 79 -8.46 2.26 11.65
C LEU A 79 -7.13 2.52 10.94
N ASN A 80 -6.76 1.66 9.99
CA ASN A 80 -5.58 1.81 9.18
C ASN A 80 -5.65 3.09 8.34
N ALA A 81 -6.79 3.38 7.71
CA ALA A 81 -7.00 4.62 6.96
C ALA A 81 -6.81 5.86 7.83
N ARG A 82 -7.36 5.84 9.06
CA ARG A 82 -7.17 6.93 10.03
C ARG A 82 -5.72 7.08 10.48
N LEU A 83 -4.99 5.97 10.67
CA LEU A 83 -3.56 5.98 10.98
C LEU A 83 -2.75 6.60 9.84
N LEU A 84 -3.03 6.20 8.59
CA LEU A 84 -2.35 6.70 7.40
C LEU A 84 -2.58 8.20 7.20
N HIS A 85 -3.82 8.66 7.43
CA HIS A 85 -4.16 10.08 7.42
C HIS A 85 -3.41 10.84 8.54
N GLY A 86 -3.43 10.33 9.76
CA GLY A 86 -2.75 10.96 10.91
C GLY A 86 -1.22 11.03 10.74
N ARG A 87 -0.63 10.02 10.10
CA ARG A 87 0.79 10.01 9.71
C ARG A 87 1.08 10.79 8.44
N LYS A 88 0.05 11.31 7.75
CA LYS A 88 0.15 12.03 6.48
C LYS A 88 0.93 11.24 5.43
N VAL A 89 0.67 9.94 5.31
CA VAL A 89 1.25 9.04 4.28
C VAL A 89 0.20 8.49 3.33
N GLY A 90 -1.08 8.77 3.60
CA GLY A 90 -2.17 8.47 2.69
C GLY A 90 -3.49 9.16 3.05
N LEU A 91 -4.47 9.06 2.16
CA LEU A 91 -5.83 9.56 2.36
C LEU A 91 -6.85 8.45 2.16
N GLU A 92 -7.93 8.52 2.92
CA GLU A 92 -9.12 7.72 2.69
C GLU A 92 -10.00 8.39 1.64
N ILE A 93 -10.61 7.60 0.76
CA ILE A 93 -11.70 8.08 -0.08
C ILE A 93 -12.94 8.20 0.79
N GLU A 94 -13.42 9.42 0.98
CA GLU A 94 -14.58 9.68 1.82
C GLU A 94 -15.80 8.87 1.34
N ARG A 95 -16.61 8.45 2.31
CA ARG A 95 -17.86 7.75 2.06
C ARG A 95 -19.01 8.55 2.62
N ASN A 96 -20.14 8.45 1.96
CA ASN A 96 -21.38 8.95 2.49
C ASN A 96 -21.71 8.22 3.80
N GLU A 97 -21.91 8.99 4.88
CA GLU A 97 -22.15 8.45 6.22
C GLU A 97 -23.44 7.63 6.33
N THR A 98 -24.44 7.92 5.49
CA THR A 98 -25.77 7.31 5.56
C THR A 98 -25.84 5.98 4.82
N ASN A 99 -25.23 5.89 3.63
CA ASN A 99 -25.36 4.72 2.75
C ASN A 99 -24.02 4.05 2.39
N GLY A 100 -22.90 4.55 2.89
CA GLY A 100 -21.56 4.00 2.67
C GLY A 100 -21.06 4.09 1.22
N SER A 101 -21.80 4.78 0.34
CA SER A 101 -21.45 4.94 -1.07
C SER A 101 -20.40 6.02 -1.29
N PHE A 102 -19.77 5.98 -2.46
CA PHE A 102 -18.80 6.95 -2.94
C PHE A 102 -19.03 7.14 -4.44
N THR A 103 -18.64 8.29 -4.97
CA THR A 103 -18.81 8.63 -6.39
C THR A 103 -17.48 8.51 -7.13
N SER A 104 -17.54 8.29 -8.45
CA SER A 104 -16.34 8.33 -9.29
C SER A 104 -15.63 9.67 -9.23
N ASP A 105 -16.38 10.76 -9.03
CA ASP A 105 -15.83 12.12 -8.95
C ASP A 105 -14.97 12.29 -7.70
N LEU A 106 -15.43 11.77 -6.56
CA LEU A 106 -14.71 11.82 -5.29
C LEU A 106 -13.44 10.96 -5.31
N VAL A 107 -13.50 9.79 -5.96
CA VAL A 107 -12.32 8.95 -6.20
C VAL A 107 -11.30 9.73 -7.03
N ALA A 108 -11.75 10.33 -8.13
CA ALA A 108 -10.87 11.06 -9.03
C ALA A 108 -10.30 12.33 -8.37
N GLU A 109 -11.09 13.01 -7.53
CA GLU A 109 -10.64 14.15 -6.73
C GLU A 109 -9.57 13.74 -5.73
N THR A 110 -9.78 12.67 -4.96
CA THR A 110 -8.80 12.16 -4.00
C THR A 110 -7.48 11.78 -4.69
N ILE A 111 -7.56 11.11 -5.85
CA ILE A 111 -6.37 10.78 -6.65
C ILE A 111 -5.65 12.04 -7.11
N ARG A 112 -6.38 13.03 -7.64
CA ARG A 112 -5.78 14.31 -8.07
C ARG A 112 -5.14 15.06 -6.90
N GLN A 113 -5.79 15.08 -5.74
CA GLN A 113 -5.28 15.72 -4.54
C GLN A 113 -3.94 15.09 -4.11
N VAL A 114 -3.86 13.77 -4.05
CA VAL A 114 -2.64 13.07 -3.62
C VAL A 114 -1.53 13.16 -4.67
N MET A 115 -1.86 13.17 -5.96
CA MET A 115 -0.87 13.05 -7.04
C MET A 115 -0.44 14.38 -7.65
N MET A 116 -1.35 15.32 -7.80
CA MET A 116 -1.17 16.52 -8.64
C MET A 116 -1.20 17.81 -7.82
N GLU A 117 -1.97 17.86 -6.74
CA GLU A 117 -2.13 19.08 -5.97
C GLU A 117 -0.98 19.32 -4.98
N PRO A 118 -0.66 20.59 -4.65
CA PRO A 118 0.32 20.94 -3.63
C PRO A 118 -0.01 20.35 -2.26
N LYS A 119 -1.30 20.21 -1.91
CA LYS A 119 -1.74 19.58 -0.66
C LYS A 119 -1.26 18.12 -0.52
N GLY A 120 -1.08 17.41 -1.63
CA GLY A 120 -0.57 16.03 -1.65
C GLY A 120 0.94 15.92 -1.55
N GLU A 121 1.70 17.00 -1.71
CA GLU A 121 3.17 16.97 -1.71
C GLU A 121 3.73 16.47 -0.38
N ALA A 122 3.18 16.96 0.74
CA ALA A 122 3.55 16.47 2.07
C ALA A 122 3.27 14.96 2.23
N ILE A 123 2.20 14.46 1.60
CA ILE A 123 1.83 13.04 1.68
C ILE A 123 2.85 12.18 0.94
N ARG A 124 3.21 12.59 -0.29
CA ARG A 124 4.23 11.91 -1.09
C ARG A 124 5.61 11.96 -0.44
N ALA A 125 5.99 13.12 0.10
CA ALA A 125 7.27 13.29 0.79
C ALA A 125 7.39 12.41 2.05
N ASN A 126 6.33 12.36 2.87
CA ASN A 126 6.32 11.50 4.05
C ASN A 126 6.33 10.02 3.65
N ALA A 127 5.52 9.61 2.67
CA ALA A 127 5.52 8.24 2.19
C ALA A 127 6.92 7.83 1.68
N TRP A 128 7.60 8.73 0.96
CA TRP A 128 8.98 8.53 0.53
C TRP A 128 9.96 8.34 1.70
N ALA A 129 9.83 9.16 2.75
CA ALA A 129 10.66 9.04 3.94
C ALA A 129 10.47 7.70 4.69
N MET A 130 9.27 7.11 4.63
CA MET A 130 9.00 5.82 5.28
C MET A 130 9.85 4.67 4.73
N ARG A 131 10.46 4.81 3.55
CA ARG A 131 11.39 3.81 2.99
C ARG A 131 12.57 3.53 3.92
N GLU A 132 13.05 4.53 4.66
CA GLU A 132 14.15 4.36 5.62
C GLU A 132 13.86 3.30 6.69
N ILE A 133 12.57 3.04 6.95
CA ILE A 133 12.09 2.06 7.90
C ILE A 133 11.67 0.77 7.18
N PHE A 134 10.79 0.87 6.17
CA PHE A 134 10.17 -0.30 5.53
C PHE A 134 11.03 -1.00 4.47
N ASP A 135 12.05 -0.33 3.94
CA ASP A 135 13.05 -0.90 3.03
C ASP A 135 14.32 -1.35 3.79
N ASN A 136 14.33 -1.24 5.12
CA ASN A 136 15.49 -1.55 5.95
C ASN A 136 15.48 -3.02 6.40
N GLU A 137 16.15 -3.86 5.61
CA GLU A 137 16.27 -5.29 5.89
C GLU A 137 17.03 -5.58 7.19
N GLU A 138 18.01 -4.74 7.56
CA GLU A 138 18.77 -4.90 8.81
C GLU A 138 17.86 -4.72 10.03
N LEU A 139 17.05 -3.65 10.06
CA LEU A 139 16.05 -3.44 11.11
C LEU A 139 15.04 -4.58 11.17
N SER A 140 14.60 -5.07 10.01
CA SER A 140 13.70 -6.22 9.94
C SER A 140 14.33 -7.49 10.53
N ASN A 141 15.58 -7.79 10.17
CA ASN A 141 16.31 -8.95 10.66
C ASN A 141 16.58 -8.84 12.16
N ASN A 142 17.00 -7.66 12.65
CA ASN A 142 17.21 -7.43 14.09
C ASN A 142 15.94 -7.69 14.92
N CYS A 143 14.76 -7.31 14.40
CA CYS A 143 13.48 -7.63 15.03
C CYS A 143 13.21 -9.15 15.07
N LEU A 144 13.48 -9.86 13.97
CA LEU A 144 13.30 -11.32 13.87
C LEU A 144 14.30 -12.07 14.77
N ASP A 145 15.54 -11.60 14.85
CA ASP A 145 16.59 -12.17 15.68
C ASP A 145 16.26 -12.00 17.16
N GLY A 146 15.76 -10.83 17.56
CA GLY A 146 15.29 -10.58 18.93
C GLY A 146 14.12 -11.49 19.31
N PHE A 147 13.18 -11.69 18.40
CA PHE A 147 12.05 -12.60 18.61
C PHE A 147 12.50 -14.07 18.68
N THR A 148 13.40 -14.49 17.80
CA THR A 148 13.99 -15.85 17.81
C THR A 148 14.70 -16.12 19.13
N ARG A 149 15.55 -15.18 19.58
CA ARG A 149 16.24 -15.29 20.87
C ARG A 149 15.27 -15.41 22.04
N PHE A 150 14.21 -14.62 22.05
CA PHE A 150 13.16 -14.72 23.07
C PHE A 150 12.53 -16.12 23.07
N ILE A 151 12.22 -16.69 21.91
CA ILE A 151 11.68 -18.05 21.84
C ILE A 151 12.69 -19.07 22.36
N GLU A 152 13.97 -18.95 21.99
CA GLU A 152 15.02 -19.87 22.43
C GLU A 152 15.25 -19.83 23.95
N GLU A 153 15.21 -18.64 24.56
CA GLU A 153 15.37 -18.46 26.01
C GLU A 153 14.18 -19.03 26.81
N PHE A 154 12.97 -18.99 26.25
CA PHE A 154 11.74 -19.47 26.90
C PHE A 154 11.30 -20.86 26.40
N ALA A 155 12.01 -21.45 25.44
CA ALA A 155 11.78 -22.82 25.02
C ALA A 155 12.09 -23.74 26.22
N PRO A 156 11.15 -24.59 26.65
CA PRO A 156 11.41 -25.52 27.72
C PRO A 156 12.61 -26.38 27.28
N SER A 157 13.69 -26.35 28.06
CA SER A 157 14.81 -27.25 27.90
C SER A 157 14.25 -28.66 27.78
N GLY A 158 14.32 -29.24 26.59
CA GLY A 158 13.80 -30.58 26.35
C GLY A 158 14.32 -31.49 27.45
N CYS A 159 13.43 -32.26 28.07
CA CYS A 159 13.81 -33.32 28.99
C CYS A 159 14.96 -34.10 28.35
N HIS A 160 16.16 -33.96 28.91
CA HIS A 160 17.25 -34.88 28.67
C HIS A 160 16.81 -36.24 29.24
N SER A 161 16.08 -37.01 28.43
CA SER A 161 15.90 -38.43 28.68
C SER A 161 17.23 -39.10 28.38
N GLN A 162 18.07 -39.21 29.42
CA GLN A 162 19.07 -40.27 29.45
C GLN A 162 18.30 -41.60 29.60
N VAL A 163 18.31 -42.42 28.56
CA VAL A 163 18.11 -43.87 28.64
C VAL A 163 19.20 -44.52 27.82
#